data_AF-A0A075G8F2-F1
#
_entry.id   AF-A0A075G8F2-F1
#
_cell.length_a   1.000
_cell.length_b   1.000
_cell.length_c   1.000
_cell.angle_alpha   90.00
_cell.angle_beta   90.00
_cell.angle_gamma   90.00
#
_symmetry.space_group_name_H-M   'P 1'
#
loop_
_entity.id
_entity.type
_entity.pdbx_description
1 polymer ?
#
loop_
_entity_poly.entity_id
_entity_poly.type
_entity_poly.pdbx_seq_one_letter_code
_entity_poly.pdbx_strand_id
1 'polypeptide(L)'
;MCDGGALHRMARKAPSTLETFYGAVALMLRDGELTREEKRLVIKLAGLLELTPDEPKKVYDAVLTNESVEGDRFLSRKEQLNVYARLFETAFLNASISEDEYLVVAYMRYTFDITAAEHDLVIEELTNVLEEHVDRNVIDLVRDRFGDAIDQVTDFFDTLRTIKPQGGN
;
A
#
# COMPACT_ATOMS: atom_id res chain seq x y z
N MET A 1 9.66 -27.05 31.64
CA MET A 1 8.59 -26.49 30.79
C MET A 1 9.02 -25.09 30.42
N CYS A 2 9.66 -24.94 29.26
CA CYS A 2 10.21 -23.68 28.80
C CYS A 2 9.58 -23.37 27.45
N ASP A 3 8.88 -22.24 27.43
CA ASP A 3 8.73 -21.30 26.32
C ASP A 3 8.25 -21.82 24.95
N GLY A 4 6.93 -21.98 24.83
CA GLY A 4 6.22 -22.13 23.55
C GLY A 4 5.98 -20.79 22.81
N GLY A 5 6.53 -19.67 23.30
CA GLY A 5 6.34 -18.34 22.70
C GLY A 5 7.37 -17.98 21.62
N ALA A 6 8.48 -18.71 21.53
CA ALA A 6 9.61 -18.36 20.66
C ALA A 6 9.52 -18.90 19.22
N LEU A 7 8.50 -19.71 18.88
CA LEU A 7 8.40 -20.39 17.58
C LEU A 7 7.47 -19.74 16.56
N HIS A 8 6.69 -18.69 16.91
CA HIS A 8 5.72 -18.09 15.98
C HIS A 8 6.16 -16.76 15.35
N ARG A 9 7.40 -16.34 15.55
CA ARG A 9 8.02 -15.26 14.77
C ARG A 9 8.94 -15.87 13.72
N MET A 10 8.38 -16.67 12.81
CA MET A 10 9.03 -16.87 11.51
C MET A 10 9.27 -15.46 10.97
N ALA A 11 10.54 -15.07 10.79
CA ALA A 11 10.87 -13.81 10.18
C ALA A 11 10.10 -13.75 8.86
N ARG A 12 9.06 -12.89 8.77
CA ARG A 12 8.38 -12.65 7.50
C ARG A 12 9.50 -12.24 6.55
N LYS A 13 9.73 -13.04 5.51
CA LYS A 13 10.66 -12.69 4.44
C LYS A 13 10.25 -11.29 3.98
N ALA A 14 11.22 -10.40 3.79
CA ALA A 14 10.94 -9.08 3.23
C ALA A 14 10.09 -9.28 1.95
N PRO A 15 9.07 -8.44 1.71
CA PRO A 15 8.22 -8.60 0.55
C PRO A 15 9.04 -8.36 -0.72
N SER A 16 8.86 -9.23 -1.73
CA SER A 16 9.46 -8.99 -3.05
C SER A 16 8.71 -7.89 -3.79
N THR A 17 9.37 -7.26 -4.75
CA THR A 17 8.77 -6.23 -5.60
C THR A 17 7.61 -6.80 -6.42
N LEU A 18 7.77 -8.00 -6.99
CA LEU A 18 6.74 -8.64 -7.81
C LEU A 18 5.54 -9.12 -6.98
N GLU A 19 5.73 -9.71 -5.80
CA GLU A 19 4.62 -10.10 -4.91
C GLU A 19 3.85 -8.87 -4.42
N THR A 20 4.56 -7.79 -4.09
CA THR A 20 3.94 -6.51 -3.70
C THR A 20 3.06 -5.96 -4.81
N PHE A 21 3.60 -5.94 -6.04
CA PHE A 21 2.87 -5.46 -7.20
C PHE A 21 1.68 -6.36 -7.54
N TYR A 22 1.85 -7.68 -7.47
CA TYR A 22 0.80 -8.68 -7.70
C TYR A 22 -0.41 -8.43 -6.79
N GLY A 23 -0.19 -8.31 -5.48
CA GLY A 23 -1.28 -8.11 -4.55
C GLY A 23 -2.04 -6.80 -4.77
N ALA A 24 -1.34 -5.72 -5.14
CA ALA A 24 -2.00 -4.47 -5.49
C ALA A 24 -2.86 -4.58 -6.75
N VAL A 25 -2.32 -5.21 -7.81
CA VAL A 25 -3.06 -5.43 -9.07
C VAL A 25 -4.25 -6.36 -8.85
N ALA A 26 -4.11 -7.40 -8.03
CA ALA A 26 -5.20 -8.32 -7.69
C ALA A 26 -6.34 -7.62 -6.92
N LEU A 27 -6.02 -6.67 -6.04
CA LEU A 27 -7.02 -5.87 -5.33
C LEU A 27 -7.82 -4.98 -6.29
N MET A 28 -7.13 -4.29 -7.20
CA MET A 28 -7.77 -3.38 -8.16
C MET A 28 -8.52 -4.10 -9.29
N LEU A 29 -8.15 -5.35 -9.61
CA LEU A 29 -8.85 -6.14 -10.64
C LEU A 29 -10.08 -6.89 -10.11
N ARG A 30 -10.51 -6.62 -8.87
CA ARG A 30 -11.61 -7.36 -8.23
C ARG A 30 -12.93 -7.28 -9.00
N ASP A 31 -13.20 -6.17 -9.67
CA ASP A 31 -14.40 -5.97 -10.50
C ASP A 31 -14.21 -6.39 -11.98
N GLY A 32 -12.99 -6.78 -12.35
CA GLY A 32 -12.60 -7.23 -13.68
C GLY A 32 -12.09 -6.14 -14.63
N GLU A 33 -12.11 -4.85 -14.25
CA GLU A 33 -11.67 -3.76 -15.12
C GLU A 33 -10.89 -2.67 -14.38
N LEU A 34 -9.62 -2.44 -14.77
CA LEU A 34 -8.89 -1.28 -14.26
C LEU A 34 -9.40 0.04 -14.87
N THR A 35 -9.92 0.91 -14.02
CA THR A 35 -10.25 2.31 -14.30
C THR A 35 -9.00 3.12 -14.70
N ARG A 36 -9.18 4.37 -15.13
CA ARG A 36 -8.03 5.23 -15.52
C ARG A 36 -7.20 5.62 -14.30
N GLU A 37 -7.87 5.79 -13.17
CA GLU A 37 -7.36 6.19 -11.88
C GLU A 37 -6.51 5.05 -11.29
N GLU A 38 -7.05 3.82 -11.27
CA GLU A 38 -6.31 2.64 -10.86
C GLU A 38 -5.10 2.38 -11.75
N LYS A 39 -5.22 2.52 -13.09
CA LYS A 39 -4.07 2.42 -13.99
C LYS A 39 -2.96 3.40 -13.63
N ARG A 40 -3.30 4.62 -13.23
CA ARG A 40 -2.31 5.62 -12.81
C ARG A 40 -1.59 5.17 -11.53
N LEU A 41 -2.33 4.64 -10.57
CA LEU A 41 -1.77 4.15 -9.31
C LEU A 41 -0.90 2.91 -9.52
N VAL A 42 -1.31 1.98 -10.40
CA VAL A 42 -0.51 0.82 -10.84
C VAL A 42 0.79 1.26 -11.50
N ILE A 43 0.74 2.21 -12.46
CA ILE A 43 1.94 2.72 -13.13
C ILE A 43 2.88 3.38 -12.11
N LYS A 44 2.33 4.17 -11.19
CA LYS A 44 3.11 4.79 -10.11
C LYS A 44 3.79 3.74 -9.24
N LEU A 45 3.05 2.71 -8.82
CA LEU A 45 3.58 1.62 -8.01
C LEU A 45 4.69 0.85 -8.73
N ALA A 46 4.50 0.51 -10.01
CA ALA A 46 5.54 -0.15 -10.81
C ALA A 46 6.84 0.66 -10.84
N GLY A 47 6.74 1.99 -10.99
CA GLY A 47 7.89 2.88 -10.93
C GLY A 47 8.55 2.95 -9.54
N LEU A 48 7.76 3.03 -8.47
CA LEU A 48 8.28 3.02 -7.09
C LEU A 48 8.95 1.70 -6.72
N LEU A 49 8.46 0.60 -7.28
CA LEU A 49 9.04 -0.74 -7.16
C LEU A 49 10.13 -1.00 -8.20
N GLU A 50 10.54 -0.01 -9.00
CA GLU A 50 11.60 -0.11 -10.00
C GLU A 50 11.47 -1.35 -10.91
N LEU A 51 10.23 -1.69 -11.30
CA LEU A 51 9.97 -2.84 -12.15
C LEU A 51 10.52 -2.59 -13.56
N THR A 52 11.00 -3.65 -14.20
CA THR A 52 11.40 -3.60 -15.60
C THR A 52 10.16 -3.38 -16.49
N PRO A 53 10.31 -2.87 -17.73
CA PRO A 53 9.15 -2.59 -18.59
C PRO A 53 8.24 -3.79 -18.90
N ASP A 54 8.75 -5.02 -18.83
CA ASP A 54 8.03 -6.26 -19.10
C ASP A 54 7.37 -6.90 -17.86
N GLU A 55 7.85 -6.58 -16.66
CA GLU A 55 7.33 -7.13 -15.40
C GLU A 55 5.87 -6.76 -15.10
N PRO A 56 5.40 -5.51 -15.27
CA PRO A 56 4.02 -5.15 -14.99
C PRO A 56 3.01 -5.98 -15.79
N LYS A 57 3.31 -6.25 -17.07
CA LYS A 57 2.46 -7.09 -17.91
C LYS A 57 2.48 -8.54 -17.45
N LYS A 58 3.66 -9.09 -17.14
CA LYS A 58 3.78 -10.46 -16.62
C LYS A 58 2.95 -10.66 -15.34
N VAL A 59 3.01 -9.69 -14.42
CA VAL A 59 2.21 -9.74 -13.19
C VAL A 59 0.73 -9.63 -13.49
N TYR A 60 0.33 -8.72 -14.38
CA TYR A 60 -1.07 -8.60 -14.80
C TYR A 60 -1.61 -9.91 -15.38
N ASP A 61 -0.87 -10.54 -16.31
CA ASP A 61 -1.25 -11.82 -16.91
C ASP A 61 -1.35 -12.93 -15.84
N ALA A 62 -0.42 -12.97 -14.88
CA ALA A 62 -0.45 -13.92 -13.76
C ALA A 62 -1.62 -13.71 -12.80
N VAL A 63 -2.05 -12.47 -12.55
CA VAL A 63 -3.26 -12.19 -11.76
C VAL A 63 -4.50 -12.74 -12.47
N LEU A 64 -4.60 -12.58 -13.78
CA LEU A 64 -5.74 -13.10 -14.56
C LEU A 64 -5.81 -14.63 -14.58
N THR A 65 -4.65 -15.31 -14.58
CA THR A 65 -4.56 -16.78 -14.58
C THR A 65 -4.48 -17.38 -13.17
N ASN A 66 -4.45 -16.55 -12.12
CA ASN A 66 -4.21 -16.94 -10.74
C ASN A 66 -2.91 -17.76 -10.58
N GLU A 67 -1.87 -17.39 -11.33
CA GLU A 67 -0.52 -17.94 -11.26
C GLU A 67 0.34 -17.14 -10.29
N SER A 68 1.32 -17.79 -9.69
CA SER A 68 2.28 -17.12 -8.80
C SER A 68 3.38 -16.42 -9.59
N VAL A 69 3.84 -15.28 -9.09
CA VAL A 69 5.04 -14.59 -9.58
C VAL A 69 6.16 -14.75 -8.57
N GLU A 70 7.34 -15.16 -9.02
CA GLU A 70 8.54 -15.21 -8.19
C GLU A 70 9.42 -13.99 -8.48
N GLY A 71 9.73 -13.22 -7.43
CA GLY A 71 10.66 -12.10 -7.49
C GLY A 71 11.96 -12.39 -6.74
N ASP A 72 13.08 -11.94 -7.29
CA ASP A 72 14.42 -12.04 -6.70
C ASP A 72 14.86 -10.75 -5.97
N ARG A 73 14.19 -9.62 -6.25
CA ARG A 73 14.39 -8.35 -5.54
C ARG A 73 13.42 -8.16 -4.38
N PHE A 74 13.97 -7.85 -3.22
CA PHE A 74 13.26 -7.60 -1.98
C PHE A 74 13.39 -6.16 -1.52
N LEU A 75 12.31 -5.59 -1.00
CA LEU A 75 12.29 -4.21 -0.53
C LEU A 75 12.96 -4.08 0.84
N SER A 76 13.93 -3.19 0.97
CA SER A 76 14.43 -2.73 2.26
C SER A 76 13.35 -1.98 3.05
N ARG A 77 13.53 -1.82 4.37
CA ARG A 77 12.56 -1.07 5.19
C ARG A 77 12.36 0.37 4.70
N LYS A 78 13.43 1.02 4.27
CA LYS A 78 13.38 2.38 3.71
C LYS A 78 12.56 2.42 2.43
N GLU A 79 12.75 1.45 1.52
CA GLU A 79 11.95 1.37 0.30
C GLU A 79 10.48 1.11 0.60
N GLN A 80 10.17 0.23 1.55
CA GLN A 80 8.78 -0.04 1.97
C GLN A 80 8.08 1.23 2.46
N LEU A 81 8.70 1.98 3.38
CA LEU A 81 8.15 3.24 3.90
C LEU A 81 8.01 4.29 2.79
N ASN A 82 8.99 4.39 1.89
CA ASN A 82 8.93 5.30 0.76
C ASN A 82 7.80 4.94 -0.23
N VAL A 83 7.64 3.65 -0.58
CA VAL A 83 6.55 3.19 -1.44
C VAL A 83 5.20 3.53 -0.80
N TYR A 84 5.04 3.25 0.49
CA TYR A 84 3.83 3.56 1.25
C TYR A 84 3.50 5.06 1.24
N ALA A 85 4.46 5.90 1.63
CA ALA A 85 4.28 7.36 1.68
C ALA A 85 3.92 7.94 0.31
N ARG A 86 4.63 7.52 -0.75
CA ARG A 86 4.43 8.06 -2.11
C ARG A 86 3.13 7.58 -2.75
N LEU A 87 2.64 6.40 -2.41
CA LEU A 87 1.31 5.96 -2.81
C LEU A 87 0.21 6.73 -2.08
N PHE A 88 0.38 6.97 -0.78
CA PHE A 88 -0.56 7.77 0.00
C PHE A 88 -0.69 9.17 -0.61
N GLU A 89 0.43 9.86 -0.81
CA GLU A 89 0.47 11.17 -1.45
C GLU A 89 -0.20 11.15 -2.84
N THR A 90 0.07 10.12 -3.65
CA THR A 90 -0.51 10.00 -4.99
C THR A 90 -2.03 9.83 -4.94
N ALA A 91 -2.53 8.99 -4.04
CA ALA A 91 -3.98 8.79 -3.86
C ALA A 91 -4.65 10.07 -3.36
N PHE A 92 -4.06 10.73 -2.34
CA PHE A 92 -4.62 11.95 -1.76
C PHE A 92 -4.68 13.13 -2.74
N LEU A 93 -3.63 13.32 -3.55
CA LEU A 93 -3.57 14.42 -4.53
C LEU A 93 -4.44 14.18 -5.77
N ASN A 94 -4.98 12.98 -5.96
CA ASN A 94 -5.86 12.71 -7.08
C ASN A 94 -7.21 13.39 -6.85
N ALA A 95 -7.66 14.26 -7.76
CA ALA A 95 -8.90 15.01 -7.57
C ALA A 95 -10.17 14.15 -7.60
N SER A 96 -10.06 12.90 -8.06
CA SER A 96 -11.12 11.91 -8.18
C SER A 96 -10.79 10.68 -7.33
N ILE A 97 -10.65 10.90 -6.03
CA ILE A 97 -10.31 9.88 -5.03
C ILE A 97 -11.37 8.77 -5.04
N SER A 98 -10.94 7.50 -5.08
CA SER A 98 -11.82 6.34 -4.84
C SER A 98 -11.44 5.55 -3.60
N GLU A 99 -12.40 4.80 -3.05
CA GLU A 99 -12.17 3.83 -1.96
C GLU A 99 -11.08 2.80 -2.33
N ASP A 100 -11.02 2.41 -3.60
CA ASP A 100 -10.08 1.40 -4.11
C ASP A 100 -8.62 1.87 -4.05
N GLU A 101 -8.36 3.17 -4.27
CA GLU A 101 -7.02 3.75 -4.16
C GLU A 101 -6.52 3.70 -2.70
N TYR A 102 -7.37 4.04 -1.73
CA TYR A 102 -7.00 3.94 -0.31
C TYR A 102 -6.93 2.51 0.20
N LEU A 103 -7.71 1.58 -0.37
CA LEU A 103 -7.56 0.16 -0.08
C LEU A 103 -6.15 -0.34 -0.46
N VAL A 104 -5.59 0.14 -1.57
CA VAL A 104 -4.22 -0.21 -1.98
C VAL A 104 -3.19 0.40 -1.04
N VAL A 105 -3.39 1.64 -0.59
CA VAL A 105 -2.53 2.27 0.43
C VAL A 105 -2.57 1.49 1.74
N ALA A 106 -3.75 1.09 2.21
CA ALA A 106 -3.93 0.25 3.38
C ALA A 106 -3.30 -1.15 3.21
N TYR A 107 -3.41 -1.73 2.01
CA TYR A 107 -2.75 -2.98 1.67
C TYR A 107 -1.22 -2.88 1.73
N MET A 108 -0.63 -1.76 1.32
CA MET A 108 0.82 -1.54 1.48
C MET A 108 1.21 -1.48 2.95
N ARG A 109 0.45 -0.74 3.77
CA ARG A 109 0.66 -0.70 5.23
C ARG A 109 0.64 -2.10 5.83
N TYR A 110 -0.34 -2.92 5.45
CA TYR A 110 -0.49 -4.29 5.91
C TYR A 110 0.66 -5.21 5.44
N THR A 111 0.94 -5.20 4.14
CA THR A 111 1.93 -6.07 3.49
C THR A 111 3.34 -5.79 4.00
N PHE A 112 3.66 -4.52 4.19
CA PHE A 112 4.96 -4.09 4.70
C PHE A 112 5.06 -4.18 6.22
N ASP A 113 3.99 -4.52 6.94
CA ASP A 113 3.99 -4.50 8.41
C ASP A 113 4.42 -3.14 8.97
N ILE A 114 3.86 -2.06 8.42
CA ILE A 114 4.11 -0.71 8.90
C ILE A 114 3.40 -0.55 10.24
N THR A 115 4.21 -0.29 11.28
CA THR A 115 3.71 -0.11 12.64
C THR A 115 2.91 1.18 12.78
N ALA A 116 2.16 1.35 13.88
CA ALA A 116 1.49 2.61 14.17
C ALA A 116 2.50 3.77 14.23
N ALA A 117 3.62 3.60 14.93
CA ALA A 117 4.65 4.64 15.03
C ALA A 117 5.26 5.04 13.68
N GLU A 118 5.51 4.08 12.78
CA GLU A 118 6.00 4.41 11.44
C GLU A 118 4.93 5.05 10.56
N HIS A 119 3.68 4.62 10.69
CA HIS A 119 2.56 5.27 10.03
C HIS A 119 2.43 6.72 10.48
N ASP A 120 2.45 7.00 11.78
CA ASP A 120 2.34 8.34 12.35
C ASP A 120 3.48 9.25 11.83
N LEU A 121 4.71 8.73 11.77
CA LEU A 121 5.85 9.47 11.20
C LEU A 121 5.66 9.80 9.71
N VAL A 122 5.14 8.85 8.92
CA VAL A 122 4.83 9.09 7.50
C VAL A 122 3.73 10.15 7.36
N ILE A 123 2.69 10.09 8.19
CA ILE A 123 1.60 11.07 8.17
C ILE A 123 2.10 12.46 8.56
N GLU A 124 2.96 12.57 9.57
CA GLU A 124 3.58 13.84 9.96
C GLU A 124 4.41 14.44 8.82
N GLU A 125 5.26 13.62 8.17
CA GLU A 125 6.07 14.05 7.03
C GLU A 125 5.20 14.50 5.86
N LEU A 126 4.16 13.74 5.51
CA LEU A 126 3.23 14.11 4.44
C LEU A 126 2.47 15.40 4.76
N THR A 127 2.02 15.58 6.01
CA THR A 127 1.34 16.80 6.45
C THR A 127 2.24 18.02 6.25
N ASN A 128 3.50 17.93 6.69
CA ASN A 128 4.47 19.02 6.52
C ASN A 128 4.68 19.37 5.04
N VAL A 129 4.88 18.36 4.19
CA VAL A 129 5.06 18.55 2.74
C VAL A 129 3.82 19.21 2.12
N LEU A 130 2.62 18.76 2.46
CA LEU A 130 1.38 19.33 1.92
C LEU A 130 1.20 20.78 2.35
N GLU A 131 1.44 21.09 3.63
CA GLU A 131 1.31 22.45 4.16
C GLU A 131 2.31 23.44 3.55
N GLU A 132 3.53 23.00 3.23
CA GLU A 132 4.54 23.83 2.55
C GLU A 132 4.14 24.26 1.13
N HIS A 133 3.26 23.50 0.47
CA HIS A 133 2.89 23.72 -0.93
C HIS A 133 1.50 24.35 -1.10
N VAL A 134 0.84 24.71 0.00
CA VAL A 134 -0.55 25.14 0.03
C VAL A 134 -0.68 26.57 0.60
N ASP A 135 -1.56 27.37 -0.01
CA ASP A 135 -1.86 28.71 0.50
C ASP A 135 -2.45 28.68 1.91
N ARG A 136 -2.03 29.62 2.76
CA ARG A 136 -2.53 29.76 4.15
C ARG A 136 -4.05 29.80 4.27
N ASN A 137 -4.75 30.27 3.24
CA ASN A 137 -6.21 30.39 3.25
C ASN A 137 -6.94 29.06 3.00
N VAL A 138 -6.24 28.02 2.57
CA VAL A 138 -6.82 26.69 2.29
C VAL A 138 -6.14 25.57 3.08
N ILE A 139 -5.20 25.90 3.97
CA ILE A 139 -4.47 24.93 4.79
C ILE A 139 -5.39 24.09 5.67
N ASP A 140 -6.39 24.71 6.29
CA ASP A 140 -7.35 24.00 7.15
C ASP A 140 -8.21 23.03 6.33
N LEU A 141 -8.60 23.41 5.11
CA LEU A 141 -9.31 22.50 4.20
C LEU A 141 -8.47 21.30 3.79
N VAL A 142 -7.17 21.50 3.57
CA VAL A 142 -6.24 20.40 3.24
C VAL A 142 -6.06 19.48 4.45
N ARG A 143 -5.92 20.03 5.66
CA ARG A 143 -5.85 19.26 6.91
C ARG A 143 -7.09 18.41 7.12
N ASP A 144 -8.27 18.99 7.00
CA ASP A 144 -9.53 18.28 7.19
C ASP A 144 -9.64 17.10 6.21
N ARG A 145 -9.40 17.34 4.92
CA ARG A 145 -9.44 16.29 3.90
C ARG A 145 -8.36 15.21 4.10
N PHE A 146 -7.18 15.61 4.58
CA PHE A 146 -6.11 14.66 4.85
C PHE A 146 -6.44 13.81 6.08
N GLY A 147 -7.08 14.39 7.09
CA GLY A 147 -7.69 13.67 8.21
C GLY A 147 -8.66 12.60 7.74
N ASP A 148 -9.63 12.96 6.89
CA ASP A 148 -10.59 12.01 6.32
C ASP A 148 -9.90 10.85 5.58
N ALA A 149 -8.82 11.15 4.84
CA ALA A 149 -8.04 10.14 4.13
C ALA A 149 -7.30 9.19 5.09
N ILE A 150 -6.75 9.70 6.19
CA ILE A 150 -6.07 8.91 7.22
C ILE A 150 -7.05 7.95 7.90
N ASP A 151 -8.23 8.45 8.25
CA ASP A 151 -9.29 7.65 8.87
C ASP A 151 -9.71 6.51 7.94
N GLN A 152 -9.93 6.81 6.66
CA GLN A 152 -10.31 5.82 5.66
C GLN A 152 -9.24 4.74 5.44
N VAL A 153 -7.96 5.13 5.33
CA VAL A 153 -6.85 4.17 5.22
C VAL A 153 -6.74 3.30 6.48
N THR A 154 -7.01 3.88 7.66
CA THR A 154 -6.99 3.16 8.94
C THR A 154 -8.12 2.13 9.01
N ASP A 155 -9.33 2.49 8.63
CA ASP A 155 -10.49 1.60 8.59
C ASP A 155 -10.27 0.41 7.64
N PHE A 156 -9.71 0.66 6.44
CA PHE A 156 -9.36 -0.40 5.52
C PHE A 156 -8.24 -1.30 6.05
N PHE A 157 -7.23 -0.71 6.69
CA PHE A 157 -6.14 -1.48 7.28
C PHE A 157 -6.63 -2.43 8.38
N ASP A 158 -7.50 -1.94 9.27
CA ASP A 158 -8.10 -2.75 10.32
C ASP A 158 -8.98 -3.85 9.73
N THR A 159 -9.75 -3.54 8.69
CA THR A 159 -10.53 -4.53 7.95
C THR A 159 -9.63 -5.64 7.38
N LEU A 160 -8.53 -5.29 6.70
CA LEU A 160 -7.57 -6.27 6.16
C LEU A 160 -6.95 -7.17 7.24
N ARG A 161 -6.70 -6.65 8.44
CA ARG A 161 -6.22 -7.45 9.58
C ARG A 161 -7.24 -8.46 10.08
N THR A 162 -8.54 -8.15 9.99
CA THR A 162 -9.63 -9.04 10.42
C THR A 162 -9.96 -10.14 9.43
N ILE A 163 -9.66 -9.96 8.14
CA ILE A 163 -9.89 -10.96 7.07
C ILE A 163 -8.98 -12.19 7.22
N LYS A 164 -8.01 -12.17 8.14
CA LYS A 164 -7.30 -13.39 8.54
C LYS A 164 -8.32 -14.40 9.10
N PRO A 165 -8.48 -15.60 8.52
CA PRO A 165 -9.30 -16.61 9.15
C PRO A 165 -8.71 -16.90 10.52
N GLN A 166 -9.56 -16.98 11.53
CA GLN A 166 -9.31 -17.96 12.59
C GLN A 166 -9.26 -19.33 11.92
N GLY A 167 -8.06 -19.80 11.63
CA GLY A 167 -7.77 -21.13 11.10
C GLY A 167 -6.27 -21.36 11.17
N GLY A 168 -5.76 -22.43 11.76
CA GLY A 168 -6.42 -23.61 12.33
C GLY A 168 -5.35 -24.69 12.53
N ASN A 169 -5.47 -25.40 13.66
CA ASN A 169 -4.63 -26.47 14.22
C ASN A 169 -3.31 -26.09 14.90
#